data_AF-G7W9D2-F1
#
_entry.id   AF-G7W9D2-F1
#
_cell.length_a   1.000
_cell.length_b   1.000
_cell.length_c   1.000
_cell.angle_alpha   90.00
_cell.angle_beta   90.00
_cell.angle_gamma   90.00
#
_symmetry.space_group_name_H-M   'P 1'
#
loop_
_entity.id
_entity.type
_entity.pdbx_description
1 polymer ?
#
loop_
_entity_poly.entity_id
_entity_poly.type
_entity_poly.pdbx_seq_one_letter_code
_entity_poly.pdbx_strand_id
1 'polypeptide(L)'
;MNKKLVLVVDDEQIVLEMLEDTLTDNGYLVEKSSNGIDTLSKIKHLHPDVVLLDNRMPELSGMEVLKFIKQTGDDIPVILMTAYSSTDVTIQAMKLGAYNYIVKPFKLNDLLAIIEKATNREHSDIATVKTSPAQNEPEKSLIGQSLKMQEIYKIIGRVVDTNVTVLIQGESGTGKELVARAIHDNSNRLNYPYIKINCAAIPENLLETELFGYEKGAFTGAETRKLGKFEIANKGTIFLDEIGEMKPSIQAKILRVLQEKEYERVGSNETKKVDVRIVAATNQDLRKEVEEGRFREDLFYRLNVVSIFVPPLRERTEDIPELIASIIEKSNNKWNKKVQGVTQEAIQKLQKYRWPGNVRELQNVCERMVLMSTGQVITVEDLPFNILNGEKGIDFGAYTGHKSLKGILEDVEQQIILKALEENNWNRTITANQLDISRRTLYEKIKQFGFEE
;
A
#
# COMPACT_ATOMS: atom_id res chain seq x y z
N MET A 1 -32.17 27.71 -9.70
CA MET A 1 -31.01 26.85 -9.98
C MET A 1 -30.00 27.70 -10.71
N ASN A 2 -28.82 27.94 -10.11
CA ASN A 2 -27.76 28.68 -10.78
C ASN A 2 -27.27 27.81 -11.94
N LYS A 3 -27.45 28.28 -13.19
CA LYS A 3 -26.92 27.54 -14.34
C LYS A 3 -25.39 27.58 -14.28
N LYS A 4 -24.77 26.41 -14.41
CA LYS A 4 -23.31 26.23 -14.33
C LYS A 4 -22.65 26.69 -15.62
N LEU A 5 -21.57 27.45 -15.51
CA LEU A 5 -20.84 28.01 -16.66
C LEU A 5 -19.70 27.08 -17.09
N VAL A 6 -19.77 26.61 -18.34
CA VAL A 6 -18.75 25.79 -19.00
C VAL A 6 -17.99 26.65 -20.00
N LEU A 7 -16.67 26.76 -19.85
CA LEU A 7 -15.81 27.39 -20.85
C LEU A 7 -15.28 26.32 -21.81
N VAL A 8 -15.66 26.38 -23.09
CA VAL A 8 -15.22 25.47 -24.14
C VAL A 8 -14.11 26.11 -24.95
N VAL A 9 -12.99 25.41 -25.06
CA VAL A 9 -11.77 25.91 -25.72
C VAL A 9 -11.31 24.93 -26.78
N ASP A 10 -11.31 25.36 -28.04
CA ASP A 10 -10.99 24.55 -29.21
C ASP A 10 -10.64 25.47 -30.39
N ASP A 11 -9.66 25.11 -31.23
CA ASP A 11 -9.32 25.91 -32.42
C ASP A 11 -10.25 25.60 -33.61
N GLU A 12 -10.98 24.49 -33.57
CA GLU A 12 -11.97 24.13 -34.58
C GLU A 12 -13.35 24.72 -34.27
N GLN A 13 -13.75 25.72 -35.06
CA GLN A 13 -15.06 26.39 -34.92
C GLN A 13 -16.26 25.41 -34.92
N ILE A 14 -16.17 24.33 -35.71
CA ILE A 14 -17.20 23.30 -35.81
C ILE A 14 -17.38 22.55 -34.49
N VAL A 15 -16.28 22.29 -33.76
CA VAL A 15 -16.31 21.61 -32.45
C VAL A 15 -16.90 22.52 -31.39
N LEU A 16 -16.54 23.81 -31.42
CA LEU A 16 -17.11 24.81 -30.52
C LEU A 16 -18.63 24.93 -30.67
N GLU A 17 -19.14 24.99 -31.90
CA GLU A 17 -20.59 25.07 -32.19
C GLU A 17 -21.33 23.79 -31.76
N MET A 18 -20.78 22.61 -32.08
CA MET A 18 -21.37 21.34 -31.64
C MET A 18 -21.48 21.23 -30.11
N LEU A 19 -20.43 21.62 -29.39
CA LEU A 19 -20.39 21.54 -27.94
C LEU A 19 -21.29 22.59 -27.29
N GLU A 20 -21.37 23.79 -27.86
CA GLU A 20 -22.29 24.84 -27.40
C GLU A 20 -23.75 24.40 -27.51
N ASP A 21 -24.17 23.89 -28.67
CA ASP A 21 -25.54 23.39 -28.88
C ASP A 21 -25.86 22.28 -27.88
N THR A 22 -24.97 21.27 -27.77
CA THR A 22 -25.17 20.12 -26.90
C THR A 22 -25.26 20.51 -25.43
N LEU A 23 -24.35 21.36 -24.94
CA LEU A 23 -24.29 21.72 -23.52
C LEU A 23 -25.43 22.68 -23.13
N THR A 24 -25.84 23.56 -24.04
CA THR A 24 -26.97 24.46 -23.84
C THR A 24 -28.28 23.68 -23.74
N ASP A 25 -28.48 22.68 -24.61
CA ASP A 25 -29.64 21.76 -24.56
C ASP A 25 -29.70 20.97 -23.24
N ASN A 26 -28.55 20.73 -22.61
CA ASN A 26 -28.43 20.04 -21.32
C ASN A 26 -28.40 21.00 -20.11
N GLY A 27 -28.70 22.29 -20.31
CA GLY A 27 -28.96 23.24 -19.23
C GLY A 27 -27.74 24.02 -18.69
N TYR A 28 -26.58 23.91 -19.34
CA TYR A 28 -25.38 24.68 -19.00
C TYR A 28 -25.38 26.07 -19.65
N LEU A 29 -24.66 27.02 -19.07
CA LEU A 29 -24.23 28.24 -19.78
C LEU A 29 -22.89 27.92 -20.44
N VAL A 30 -22.72 28.32 -21.69
CA VAL A 30 -21.51 28.01 -22.46
C VAL A 30 -20.86 29.31 -22.91
N GLU A 31 -19.56 29.41 -22.66
CA GLU A 31 -18.69 30.43 -23.24
C GLU A 31 -17.62 29.76 -24.08
N LYS A 32 -17.27 30.37 -25.21
CA LYS A 32 -16.35 29.77 -26.20
C LYS A 32 -15.03 30.54 -26.24
N SER A 33 -13.93 29.85 -26.49
CA SER A 33 -12.62 30.44 -26.72
C SER A 33 -11.89 29.66 -27.81
N SER A 34 -11.19 30.36 -28.71
CA SER A 34 -10.49 29.73 -29.83
C SER A 34 -8.96 29.68 -29.68
N ASN A 35 -8.42 30.21 -28.58
CA ASN A 35 -6.98 30.22 -28.33
C ASN A 35 -6.65 30.31 -26.83
N GLY A 36 -5.43 29.90 -26.47
CA GLY A 36 -4.99 29.86 -25.07
C GLY A 36 -4.92 31.22 -24.36
N ILE A 37 -4.66 32.31 -25.08
CA ILE A 37 -4.53 33.66 -24.49
C ILE A 37 -5.91 34.19 -24.08
N ASP A 38 -6.88 34.12 -24.99
CA ASP A 38 -8.29 34.47 -24.74
C ASP A 38 -8.86 33.62 -23.59
N THR A 39 -8.50 32.34 -23.55
CA THR A 39 -8.89 31.41 -22.47
C THR A 39 -8.45 31.89 -21.09
N LEU A 40 -7.17 32.25 -20.93
CA LEU A 40 -6.64 32.73 -19.65
C LEU A 40 -7.26 34.08 -19.24
N SER A 41 -7.62 34.93 -20.20
CA SER A 41 -8.36 36.17 -19.92
C SER A 41 -9.79 35.87 -19.45
N LYS A 42 -10.51 34.99 -20.15
CA LYS A 42 -11.89 34.61 -19.83
C LYS A 42 -12.02 33.92 -18.48
N ILE A 43 -11.09 33.04 -18.11
CA ILE A 43 -11.10 32.38 -16.79
C ILE A 43 -11.05 33.42 -15.66
N LYS A 44 -10.22 34.47 -15.79
CA LYS A 44 -10.09 35.53 -14.78
C LYS A 44 -11.32 36.42 -14.66
N HIS A 45 -12.10 36.59 -15.72
CA HIS A 45 -13.26 37.47 -15.73
C HIS A 45 -14.58 36.75 -15.46
N LEU A 46 -14.71 35.52 -15.93
CA LEU A 46 -15.97 34.77 -15.94
C LEU A 46 -16.08 33.73 -14.83
N HIS A 47 -14.96 33.31 -14.22
CA HIS A 47 -14.90 32.27 -13.18
C HIS A 47 -15.75 31.03 -13.53
N PRO A 48 -15.44 30.33 -14.64
CA PRO A 48 -16.24 29.18 -15.07
C PRO A 48 -16.21 28.06 -14.04
N ASP A 49 -17.33 27.32 -13.92
CA ASP A 49 -17.44 26.15 -13.05
C ASP A 49 -16.61 24.96 -13.58
N VAL A 50 -16.35 24.91 -14.90
CA VAL A 50 -15.52 23.90 -15.55
C VAL A 50 -14.99 24.39 -16.89
N VAL A 51 -13.80 23.92 -17.28
CA VAL A 51 -13.16 24.24 -18.57
C VAL A 51 -12.99 22.97 -19.40
N LEU A 52 -13.49 22.95 -20.63
CA LEU A 52 -13.15 21.96 -21.65
C LEU A 52 -12.04 22.53 -22.52
N LEU A 53 -10.91 21.83 -22.62
CA LEU A 53 -9.70 22.39 -23.22
C LEU A 53 -9.11 21.44 -24.26
N ASP A 54 -9.06 21.85 -25.53
CA ASP A 54 -8.29 21.09 -26.52
C ASP A 54 -6.80 21.14 -26.19
N ASN A 55 -6.16 19.97 -26.21
CA ASN A 55 -4.73 19.81 -26.10
C ASN A 55 -3.99 20.44 -27.28
N ARG A 56 -4.52 20.34 -28.50
CA ARG A 56 -3.87 20.85 -29.72
C ARG A 56 -4.53 22.14 -30.15
N MET A 57 -3.85 23.24 -29.86
CA MET A 57 -4.24 24.56 -30.33
C MET A 57 -3.01 25.32 -30.83
N PRO A 58 -3.17 26.24 -31.80
CA PRO A 58 -2.08 27.12 -32.23
C PRO A 58 -1.65 28.07 -31.12
N GLU A 59 -0.39 28.50 -31.18
CA GLU A 59 0.31 29.41 -30.24
C GLU A 59 0.56 28.83 -28.84
N LEU A 60 -0.49 28.50 -28.09
CA LEU A 60 -0.42 27.94 -26.73
C LEU A 60 -1.14 26.59 -26.71
N SER A 61 -0.40 25.54 -26.38
CA SER A 61 -0.98 24.20 -26.24
C SER A 61 -1.90 24.11 -25.02
N GLY A 62 -2.88 23.19 -25.06
CA GLY A 62 -3.79 22.97 -23.92
C GLY A 62 -3.06 22.56 -22.64
N MET A 63 -1.91 21.89 -22.77
CA MET A 63 -1.07 21.52 -21.62
C MET A 63 -0.39 22.73 -20.96
N GLU A 64 0.03 23.71 -21.76
CA GLU A 64 0.59 24.96 -21.23
C GLU A 64 -0.50 25.80 -20.56
N VAL A 65 -1.68 25.88 -21.17
CA VAL A 65 -2.84 26.57 -20.58
C VAL A 65 -3.25 25.93 -19.25
N LEU A 66 -3.31 24.59 -19.17
CA LEU A 66 -3.57 23.86 -17.92
C LEU A 66 -2.55 24.22 -16.82
N LYS A 67 -1.27 24.25 -17.17
CA LYS A 67 -0.20 24.61 -16.23
C LYS A 67 -0.38 26.03 -15.69
N PHE A 68 -0.75 26.98 -16.54
CA PHE A 68 -1.04 28.36 -16.10
C PHE A 68 -2.26 28.43 -15.18
N ILE A 69 -3.36 27.72 -15.50
CA ILE A 69 -4.56 27.67 -14.65
C ILE A 69 -4.23 27.11 -13.26
N LYS A 70 -3.39 26.06 -13.17
CA LYS A 70 -3.03 25.50 -11.86
C LYS A 70 -2.03 26.34 -11.06
N GLN A 71 -1.23 27.16 -11.74
CA GLN A 71 -0.31 28.09 -11.07
C GLN A 71 -1.02 29.29 -10.41
N THR A 72 -2.23 29.66 -10.85
CA THR A 72 -2.98 30.77 -10.22
C THR A 72 -3.63 30.36 -8.89
N GLY A 73 -3.68 29.06 -8.58
CA GLY A 73 -4.30 28.54 -7.36
C GLY A 73 -5.82 28.42 -7.43
N ASP A 74 -6.42 28.68 -8.60
CA ASP A 74 -7.86 28.53 -8.81
C ASP A 74 -8.23 27.04 -8.91
N ASP A 75 -9.18 26.60 -8.07
CA ASP A 75 -9.62 25.19 -8.00
C ASP A 75 -10.65 24.84 -9.09
N ILE A 76 -10.47 25.39 -10.29
CA ILE A 76 -11.35 25.16 -11.43
C ILE A 76 -11.03 23.79 -12.04
N PRO A 77 -12.01 22.90 -12.23
CA PRO A 77 -11.81 21.62 -12.90
C PRO A 77 -11.59 21.83 -14.41
N VAL A 78 -10.51 21.25 -14.94
CA VAL A 78 -10.15 21.33 -16.36
C VAL A 78 -10.22 19.94 -16.98
N ILE A 79 -11.03 19.76 -18.02
CA ILE A 79 -11.19 18.52 -18.77
C ILE A 79 -10.46 18.67 -20.11
N LEU A 80 -9.41 17.89 -20.34
CA LEU A 80 -8.61 17.98 -21.55
C LEU A 80 -9.22 17.15 -22.69
N MET A 81 -9.43 17.74 -23.87
CA MET A 81 -9.86 17.04 -25.09
C MET A 81 -8.63 16.77 -25.95
N THR A 82 -8.44 15.54 -26.44
CA THR A 82 -7.24 15.19 -27.24
C THR A 82 -7.56 14.20 -28.35
N ALA A 83 -6.97 14.37 -29.53
CA ALA A 83 -7.03 13.40 -30.63
C ALA A 83 -6.05 12.22 -30.48
N TYR A 84 -5.09 12.30 -29.54
CA TYR A 84 -4.04 11.28 -29.34
C TYR A 84 -4.35 10.41 -28.14
N SER A 85 -4.34 9.09 -28.35
CA SER A 85 -4.48 8.04 -27.34
C SER A 85 -3.15 7.65 -26.68
N SER A 86 -2.07 8.42 -26.86
CA SER A 86 -0.78 8.08 -26.25
C SER A 86 -0.87 8.25 -24.74
N THR A 87 -0.62 7.15 -24.03
CA THR A 87 -0.61 7.07 -22.56
C THR A 87 0.25 8.16 -21.92
N ASP A 88 1.32 8.60 -22.59
CA ASP A 88 2.24 9.60 -22.09
C ASP A 88 1.61 10.99 -21.95
N VAL A 89 0.75 11.41 -22.89
CA VAL A 89 0.08 12.72 -22.85
C VAL A 89 -0.97 12.75 -21.75
N THR A 90 -1.73 11.65 -21.61
CA THR A 90 -2.70 11.48 -20.53
C THR A 90 -2.04 11.52 -19.15
N ILE A 91 -0.91 10.80 -18.98
CA ILE A 91 -0.17 10.79 -17.71
C ILE A 91 0.36 12.18 -17.38
N GLN A 92 0.87 12.91 -18.37
CA GLN A 92 1.35 14.28 -18.16
C GLN A 92 0.20 15.23 -17.78
N ALA A 93 -0.96 15.14 -18.43
CA ALA A 93 -2.13 15.97 -18.13
C ALA A 93 -2.62 15.78 -16.69
N MET A 94 -2.70 14.53 -16.24
CA MET A 94 -3.10 14.19 -14.86
C MET A 94 -2.05 14.67 -13.84
N LYS A 95 -0.74 14.55 -14.15
CA LYS A 95 0.34 15.10 -13.30
C LYS A 95 0.28 16.62 -13.16
N LEU A 96 -0.18 17.33 -14.19
CA LEU A 96 -0.36 18.78 -14.18
C LEU A 96 -1.68 19.23 -13.52
N GLY A 97 -2.52 18.30 -13.06
CA GLY A 97 -3.74 18.60 -12.33
C GLY A 97 -4.99 18.75 -13.20
N ALA A 98 -5.02 18.18 -14.41
CA ALA A 98 -6.28 18.03 -15.13
C ALA A 98 -7.30 17.26 -14.28
N TYR A 99 -8.55 17.69 -14.29
CA TYR A 99 -9.64 17.00 -13.61
C TYR A 99 -9.96 15.68 -14.32
N ASN A 100 -10.01 15.70 -15.65
CA ASN A 100 -10.19 14.52 -16.47
C ASN A 100 -9.64 14.78 -17.88
N TYR A 101 -9.68 13.77 -18.75
CA TYR A 101 -9.44 13.92 -20.17
C TYR A 101 -10.46 13.10 -20.98
N ILE A 102 -10.64 13.46 -22.24
CA ILE A 102 -11.52 12.77 -23.17
C ILE A 102 -10.86 12.69 -24.55
N VAL A 103 -10.95 11.53 -25.19
CA VAL A 103 -10.31 11.27 -26.48
C VAL A 103 -11.30 11.54 -27.61
N LYS A 104 -10.94 12.40 -28.56
CA LYS A 104 -11.68 12.64 -29.81
C LYS A 104 -11.47 11.44 -30.77
N PRO A 105 -12.52 10.86 -31.38
CA PRO A 105 -13.94 11.21 -31.23
C PRO A 105 -14.56 10.61 -29.96
N PHE A 106 -15.35 11.41 -29.24
CA PHE A 106 -16.00 11.03 -27.98
C PHE A 106 -17.51 10.94 -28.10
N LYS A 107 -18.14 10.19 -27.19
CA LYS A 107 -19.61 10.17 -27.06
C LYS A 107 -20.05 11.35 -26.19
N LEU A 108 -21.05 12.10 -26.64
CA LEU A 108 -21.56 13.27 -25.92
C LEU A 108 -22.06 12.92 -24.51
N ASN A 109 -22.67 11.74 -24.32
CA ASN A 109 -23.11 11.28 -23.00
C ASN A 109 -21.94 11.08 -22.02
N ASP A 110 -20.79 10.62 -22.49
CA ASP A 110 -19.61 10.42 -21.65
C ASP A 110 -19.04 11.77 -21.22
N LEU A 111 -19.04 12.76 -22.13
CA LEU A 111 -18.63 14.14 -21.83
C LEU A 111 -19.57 14.80 -20.81
N LEU A 112 -20.89 14.71 -21.02
CA LEU A 112 -21.89 15.28 -20.11
C LEU A 112 -21.77 14.71 -18.69
N ALA A 113 -21.53 13.40 -18.56
CA ALA A 113 -21.33 12.76 -17.26
C ALA A 113 -20.06 13.25 -16.54
N ILE A 114 -19.01 13.58 -17.28
CA ILE A 114 -17.77 14.14 -16.70
C ILE A 114 -17.99 15.59 -16.26
N ILE A 115 -18.69 16.39 -17.07
CA ILE A 115 -19.02 17.79 -16.77
C ILE A 115 -19.90 17.88 -15.53
N GLU A 116 -20.96 17.07 -15.44
CA GLU A 116 -21.87 17.04 -14.30
C GLU A 116 -21.12 16.75 -12.99
N LYS A 117 -20.19 15.79 -13.01
CA LYS A 117 -19.33 15.47 -11.87
C LYS A 117 -18.38 16.61 -11.51
N ALA A 118 -17.88 17.35 -12.51
CA ALA A 118 -16.98 18.48 -12.31
C ALA A 118 -17.70 19.68 -11.68
N THR A 119 -18.92 20.00 -12.15
CA THR A 119 -19.67 21.20 -11.76
C THR A 119 -20.41 21.07 -10.42
N ASN A 120 -20.68 19.84 -9.97
CA ASN A 120 -21.34 19.54 -8.69
C ASN A 120 -20.37 19.47 -7.49
N ARG A 121 -19.15 19.95 -7.67
CA ARG A 121 -18.20 20.13 -6.57
C ARG A 121 -18.66 21.31 -5.69
N GLU A 122 -19.43 21.03 -4.64
CA GLU A 122 -19.86 22.07 -3.71
C GLU A 122 -18.67 22.58 -2.88
N HIS A 123 -18.41 23.89 -2.97
CA HIS A 123 -17.61 24.63 -2.01
C HIS A 123 -18.32 24.58 -0.65
N SER A 124 -17.85 23.77 0.28
CA SER A 124 -18.31 23.77 1.67
C SER A 124 -17.15 23.95 2.63
N ASP A 125 -17.15 25.10 3.30
CA ASP A 125 -16.21 25.56 4.30
C ASP A 125 -16.06 24.64 5.52
N ILE A 126 -14.80 24.45 5.91
CA ILE A 126 -14.25 24.53 7.27
C ILE A 126 -15.10 23.95 8.42
N ALA A 127 -14.67 22.77 8.88
CA ALA A 127 -14.60 22.25 10.25
C ALA A 127 -15.31 20.90 10.49
N THR A 128 -14.55 20.00 11.14
CA THR A 128 -14.92 18.72 11.78
C THR A 128 -15.01 17.42 10.94
N VAL A 129 -13.83 16.84 10.69
CA VAL A 129 -13.43 15.44 10.95
C VAL A 129 -14.51 14.33 10.97
N LYS A 130 -14.48 13.47 9.94
CA LYS A 130 -14.50 11.97 9.95
C LYS A 130 -14.77 11.47 8.51
N THR A 131 -13.73 11.18 7.72
CA THR A 131 -13.26 9.81 7.36
C THR A 131 -14.35 8.84 6.86
N SER A 132 -14.38 8.19 5.68
CA SER A 132 -13.67 8.06 4.39
C SER A 132 -14.52 7.02 3.56
N PRO A 133 -14.10 6.36 2.43
CA PRO A 133 -13.20 6.68 1.29
C PRO A 133 -13.83 6.33 -0.11
N ALA A 134 -13.35 6.82 -1.26
CA ALA A 134 -12.25 6.28 -2.11
C ALA A 134 -12.12 7.15 -3.40
N GLN A 135 -10.98 7.45 -4.06
CA GLN A 135 -9.53 7.16 -4.01
C GLN A 135 -8.85 8.22 -4.94
N ASN A 136 -7.70 8.85 -4.67
CA ASN A 136 -6.41 8.29 -4.29
C ASN A 136 -5.80 9.03 -3.09
N GLU A 137 -5.78 8.36 -1.95
CA GLU A 137 -4.78 8.66 -0.92
C GLU A 137 -3.47 7.96 -1.32
N PRO A 138 -2.30 8.61 -1.22
CA PRO A 138 -1.00 7.94 -1.34
C PRO A 138 -0.79 6.81 -0.30
N GLU A 139 -1.71 6.66 0.64
CA GLU A 139 -1.74 5.61 1.67
C GLU A 139 -1.90 4.19 1.12
N LYS A 140 -2.45 4.02 -0.10
CA LYS A 140 -2.88 2.70 -0.64
C LYS A 140 -2.16 2.27 -1.92
N SER A 141 -1.21 3.06 -2.42
CA SER A 141 -0.50 2.71 -3.65
C SER A 141 0.62 1.71 -3.38
N LEU A 142 0.73 0.70 -4.24
CA LEU A 142 1.86 -0.22 -4.25
C LEU A 142 3.08 0.52 -4.84
N ILE A 143 4.13 0.68 -4.03
CA ILE A 143 5.33 1.44 -4.39
C ILE A 143 6.46 0.46 -4.73
N GLY A 144 7.20 0.78 -5.80
CA GLY A 144 8.40 0.07 -6.23
C GLY A 144 8.56 0.12 -7.74
N GLN A 145 9.80 0.32 -8.18
CA GLN A 145 10.20 0.43 -9.58
C GLN A 145 11.12 -0.71 -10.01
N SER A 146 11.58 -1.53 -9.06
CA SER A 146 12.40 -2.71 -9.31
C SER A 146 11.77 -3.65 -10.33
N LEU A 147 12.60 -4.34 -11.11
CA LEU A 147 12.15 -5.29 -12.13
C LEU A 147 11.18 -6.34 -11.57
N LYS A 148 11.44 -6.81 -10.34
CA LYS A 148 10.56 -7.77 -9.65
C LYS A 148 9.18 -7.18 -9.35
N MET A 149 9.09 -5.91 -8.96
CA MET A 149 7.81 -5.24 -8.77
C MET A 149 7.09 -5.00 -10.11
N GLN A 150 7.82 -4.68 -11.18
CA GLN A 150 7.25 -4.54 -12.52
C GLN A 150 6.61 -5.85 -13.03
N GLU A 151 7.22 -7.00 -12.73
CA GLU A 151 6.63 -8.31 -13.02
C GLU A 151 5.32 -8.53 -12.26
N ILE A 152 5.26 -8.14 -10.98
CA ILE A 152 4.03 -8.19 -10.19
C ILE A 152 2.94 -7.32 -10.81
N TYR A 153 3.26 -6.07 -11.20
CA TYR A 153 2.28 -5.19 -11.85
C TYR A 153 1.75 -5.79 -13.17
N LYS A 154 2.61 -6.44 -13.97
CA LYS A 154 2.19 -7.13 -15.19
C LYS A 154 1.22 -8.26 -14.90
N ILE A 155 1.46 -9.06 -13.85
CA ILE A 155 0.55 -10.14 -13.46
C ILE A 155 -0.78 -9.56 -12.97
N ILE A 156 -0.74 -8.53 -12.12
CA ILE A 156 -1.95 -7.82 -11.65
C ILE A 156 -2.77 -7.35 -12.85
N GLY A 157 -2.16 -6.63 -13.81
CA GLY A 157 -2.85 -6.13 -15.00
C GLY A 157 -3.47 -7.22 -15.89
N ARG A 158 -2.97 -8.46 -15.85
CA ARG A 158 -3.57 -9.59 -16.58
C ARG A 158 -4.76 -10.20 -15.86
N VAL A 159 -4.83 -10.09 -14.54
CA VAL A 159 -5.88 -10.74 -13.73
C VAL A 159 -7.00 -9.80 -13.30
N VAL A 160 -6.81 -8.48 -13.33
CA VAL A 160 -7.78 -7.51 -12.80
C VAL A 160 -9.20 -7.69 -13.37
N ASP A 161 -9.35 -7.93 -14.66
CA ASP A 161 -10.67 -8.08 -15.31
C ASP A 161 -11.27 -9.49 -15.20
N THR A 162 -10.56 -10.43 -14.57
CA THR A 162 -10.97 -11.83 -14.45
C THR A 162 -11.54 -12.14 -13.06
N ASN A 163 -12.31 -13.22 -12.95
CA ASN A 163 -12.78 -13.76 -11.67
C ASN A 163 -11.86 -14.86 -11.11
N VAL A 164 -10.64 -14.98 -11.63
CA VAL A 164 -9.69 -16.02 -11.21
C VAL A 164 -9.26 -15.79 -9.76
N THR A 165 -9.11 -16.90 -9.03
CA THR A 165 -8.50 -16.88 -7.70
C THR A 165 -7.02 -16.53 -7.82
N VAL A 166 -6.57 -15.61 -6.99
CA VAL A 166 -5.16 -15.20 -6.92
C VAL A 166 -4.61 -15.58 -5.55
N LEU A 167 -3.51 -16.33 -5.53
CA LEU A 167 -2.73 -16.66 -4.34
C LEU A 167 -1.51 -15.74 -4.28
N ILE A 168 -1.36 -14.99 -3.19
CA ILE A 168 -0.25 -14.06 -2.97
C ILE A 168 0.67 -14.65 -1.90
N GLN A 169 1.90 -14.95 -2.29
CA GLN A 169 2.90 -15.55 -1.42
C GLN A 169 3.99 -14.54 -1.10
N GLY A 170 4.63 -14.68 0.05
CA GLY A 170 5.78 -13.86 0.43
C GLY A 170 5.85 -13.67 1.94
N GLU A 171 7.01 -13.21 2.41
CA GLU A 171 7.26 -13.03 3.84
C GLU A 171 6.27 -12.06 4.51
N SER A 172 6.23 -12.06 5.84
CA SER A 172 5.45 -11.08 6.59
C SER A 172 5.97 -9.66 6.32
N GLY A 173 5.06 -8.70 6.13
CA GLY A 173 5.41 -7.30 5.93
C GLY A 173 5.92 -6.93 4.54
N THR A 174 5.86 -7.81 3.53
CA THR A 174 6.25 -7.48 2.14
C THR A 174 5.23 -6.66 1.36
N GLY A 175 4.00 -6.52 1.86
CA GLY A 175 2.93 -5.78 1.17
C GLY A 175 1.93 -6.65 0.40
N LYS A 176 1.78 -7.94 0.76
CA LYS A 176 0.78 -8.84 0.17
C LYS A 176 -0.65 -8.26 0.17
N GLU A 177 -1.02 -7.57 1.25
CA GLU A 177 -2.31 -6.88 1.35
C GLU A 177 -2.46 -5.75 0.33
N LEU A 178 -1.40 -4.97 0.06
CA LEU A 178 -1.42 -3.90 -0.94
C LEU A 178 -1.57 -4.49 -2.36
N VAL A 179 -0.95 -5.65 -2.62
CA VAL A 179 -1.15 -6.39 -3.87
C VAL A 179 -2.61 -6.84 -4.03
N ALA A 180 -3.19 -7.44 -2.99
CA ALA A 180 -4.60 -7.85 -2.99
C ALA A 180 -5.55 -6.67 -3.21
N ARG A 181 -5.24 -5.53 -2.56
CA ARG A 181 -5.98 -4.29 -2.70
C ARG A 181 -5.89 -3.74 -4.12
N ALA A 182 -4.69 -3.70 -4.71
CA ALA A 182 -4.48 -3.27 -6.08
C ALA A 182 -5.26 -4.14 -7.09
N ILE A 183 -5.34 -5.46 -6.87
CA ILE A 183 -6.16 -6.35 -7.71
C ILE A 183 -7.64 -5.95 -7.65
N HIS A 184 -8.16 -5.62 -6.48
CA HIS A 184 -9.57 -5.21 -6.33
C HIS A 184 -9.83 -3.82 -6.92
N ASP A 185 -9.04 -2.82 -6.54
CA ASP A 185 -9.23 -1.41 -6.92
C ASP A 185 -9.14 -1.21 -8.45
N ASN A 186 -8.41 -2.07 -9.16
CA ASN A 186 -8.28 -2.02 -10.62
C ASN A 186 -9.19 -3.02 -11.36
N SER A 187 -10.09 -3.73 -10.67
CA SER A 187 -10.97 -4.74 -11.28
C SER A 187 -12.35 -4.19 -11.65
N ASN A 188 -13.09 -4.97 -12.44
CA ASN A 188 -14.53 -4.79 -12.67
C ASN A 188 -15.38 -4.83 -11.37
N ARG A 189 -14.78 -5.19 -10.22
CA ARG A 189 -15.43 -5.22 -8.91
C ARG A 189 -15.07 -4.02 -8.00
N LEU A 190 -14.40 -2.97 -8.50
CA LEU A 190 -13.94 -1.84 -7.69
C LEU A 190 -15.05 -1.10 -6.91
N ASN A 191 -16.27 -1.05 -7.46
CA ASN A 191 -17.43 -0.41 -6.83
C ASN A 191 -18.19 -1.34 -5.86
N TYR A 192 -17.69 -2.58 -5.66
CA TYR A 192 -18.30 -3.57 -4.78
C TYR A 192 -17.46 -3.75 -3.50
N PRO A 193 -17.99 -4.42 -2.45
CA PRO A 193 -17.27 -4.56 -1.19
C PRO A 193 -15.91 -5.25 -1.33
N TYR A 194 -14.89 -4.71 -0.65
CA TYR A 194 -13.61 -5.36 -0.40
C TYR A 194 -13.55 -5.79 1.06
N ILE A 195 -13.72 -7.08 1.32
CA ILE A 195 -13.76 -7.63 2.67
C ILE A 195 -12.44 -8.32 2.98
N LYS A 196 -11.69 -7.79 3.96
CA LYS A 196 -10.46 -8.41 4.45
C LYS A 196 -10.72 -9.22 5.71
N ILE A 197 -10.12 -10.40 5.78
CA ILE A 197 -10.05 -11.25 6.97
C ILE A 197 -8.62 -11.72 7.13
N ASN A 198 -8.07 -11.58 8.33
CA ASN A 198 -6.83 -12.23 8.71
C ASN A 198 -7.16 -13.50 9.51
N CYS A 199 -6.83 -14.65 8.95
CA CYS A 199 -7.21 -15.95 9.50
C CYS A 199 -6.40 -16.31 10.75
N ALA A 200 -5.20 -15.74 10.90
CA ALA A 200 -4.34 -15.93 12.06
C ALA A 200 -4.77 -15.09 13.27
N ALA A 201 -5.41 -13.94 13.03
CA ALA A 201 -5.78 -12.98 14.08
C ALA A 201 -7.09 -13.32 14.80
N ILE A 202 -7.92 -14.21 14.23
CA ILE A 202 -9.23 -14.56 14.78
C ILE A 202 -9.13 -15.94 15.44
N PRO A 203 -9.58 -16.08 16.70
CA PRO A 203 -9.68 -17.40 17.34
C PRO A 203 -10.46 -18.37 16.46
N GLU A 204 -9.97 -19.60 16.37
CA GLU A 204 -10.49 -20.62 15.46
C GLU A 204 -12.02 -20.82 15.58
N ASN A 205 -12.53 -20.90 16.81
CA ASN A 205 -13.95 -21.07 17.10
C ASN A 205 -14.81 -19.90 16.60
N LEU A 206 -14.21 -18.73 16.40
CA LEU A 206 -14.85 -17.53 15.86
C LEU A 206 -14.61 -17.36 14.36
N LEU A 207 -13.53 -17.92 13.80
CA LEU A 207 -13.21 -17.76 12.38
C LEU A 207 -14.32 -18.31 11.48
N GLU A 208 -14.86 -19.48 11.82
CA GLU A 208 -15.97 -20.09 11.07
C GLU A 208 -17.23 -19.20 11.09
N THR A 209 -17.60 -18.70 12.26
CA THR A 209 -18.80 -17.86 12.42
C THR A 209 -18.61 -16.47 11.83
N GLU A 210 -17.40 -15.93 11.80
CA GLU A 210 -17.09 -14.71 11.06
C GLU A 210 -17.20 -14.94 9.55
N LEU A 211 -16.60 -15.98 9.00
CA LEU A 211 -16.62 -16.27 7.57
C LEU A 211 -18.03 -16.53 7.04
N PHE A 212 -18.76 -17.44 7.69
CA PHE A 212 -20.02 -17.98 7.18
C PHE A 212 -21.27 -17.41 7.85
N GLY A 213 -21.13 -16.76 9.01
CA GLY A 213 -22.26 -16.30 9.81
C GLY A 213 -22.94 -17.44 10.56
N TYR A 214 -23.95 -17.10 11.36
CA TYR A 214 -24.71 -18.08 12.14
C TYR A 214 -26.17 -17.68 12.30
N GLU A 215 -27.03 -18.70 12.47
CA GLU A 215 -28.44 -18.51 12.82
C GLU A 215 -28.65 -18.39 14.32
N LYS A 216 -29.81 -17.85 14.70
CA LYS A 216 -30.23 -17.80 16.12
C LYS A 216 -30.28 -19.22 16.69
N GLY A 217 -29.62 -19.43 17.83
CA GLY A 217 -29.56 -20.72 18.51
C GLY A 217 -28.48 -21.68 17.99
N ALA A 218 -27.60 -21.26 17.08
CA ALA A 218 -26.54 -22.12 16.55
C ALA A 218 -25.52 -22.61 17.60
N PHE A 219 -25.29 -21.83 18.66
CA PHE A 219 -24.45 -22.18 19.81
C PHE A 219 -24.89 -21.40 21.06
N THR A 220 -24.37 -21.76 22.23
CA THR A 220 -24.60 -21.04 23.49
C THR A 220 -24.15 -19.57 23.39
N GLY A 221 -25.09 -18.62 23.45
CA GLY A 221 -24.83 -17.18 23.23
C GLY A 221 -25.25 -16.65 21.86
N ALA A 222 -25.73 -17.48 20.93
CA ALA A 222 -26.25 -17.06 19.64
C ALA A 222 -27.69 -16.53 19.73
N GLU A 223 -27.89 -15.40 20.43
CA GLU A 223 -29.23 -14.82 20.67
C GLU A 223 -29.87 -14.21 19.41
N THR A 224 -29.03 -13.76 18.47
CA THR A 224 -29.43 -13.13 17.21
C THR A 224 -28.70 -13.77 16.03
N ARG A 225 -29.26 -13.65 14.83
CA ARG A 225 -28.58 -14.03 13.58
C ARG A 225 -27.46 -13.03 13.28
N LYS A 226 -26.32 -13.52 12.77
CA LYS A 226 -25.21 -12.69 12.28
C LYS A 226 -24.86 -13.05 10.83
N LEU A 227 -24.65 -12.03 9.99
CA LEU A 227 -24.18 -12.21 8.62
C LEU A 227 -22.70 -12.57 8.60
N GLY A 228 -22.33 -13.53 7.74
CA GLY A 228 -20.95 -13.90 7.50
C GLY A 228 -20.26 -12.96 6.52
N LYS A 229 -18.92 -12.96 6.53
CA LYS A 229 -18.12 -12.13 5.63
C LYS A 229 -18.29 -12.51 4.16
N PHE A 230 -18.55 -13.78 3.84
CA PHE A 230 -18.90 -14.19 2.48
C PHE A 230 -20.18 -13.53 1.98
N GLU A 231 -21.19 -13.42 2.84
CA GLU A 231 -22.45 -12.74 2.51
C GLU A 231 -22.24 -11.25 2.28
N ILE A 232 -21.45 -10.61 3.15
CA ILE A 232 -21.12 -9.18 3.07
C ILE A 232 -20.28 -8.89 1.81
N ALA A 233 -19.41 -9.83 1.42
CA ALA A 233 -18.54 -9.71 0.25
C ALA A 233 -19.24 -10.04 -1.08
N ASN A 234 -20.54 -10.35 -1.08
CA ASN A 234 -21.25 -10.74 -2.29
C ASN A 234 -21.13 -9.66 -3.39
N LYS A 235 -20.90 -10.10 -4.63
CA LYS A 235 -20.49 -9.34 -5.82
C LYS A 235 -19.12 -8.66 -5.73
N GLY A 236 -18.48 -8.65 -4.57
CA GLY A 236 -17.20 -8.01 -4.33
C GLY A 236 -16.02 -8.99 -4.32
N THR A 237 -14.99 -8.61 -3.57
CA THR A 237 -13.78 -9.39 -3.34
C THR A 237 -13.62 -9.68 -1.87
N ILE A 238 -13.31 -10.93 -1.53
CA ILE A 238 -12.86 -11.31 -0.19
C ILE A 238 -11.37 -11.60 -0.23
N PHE A 239 -10.62 -10.94 0.65
CA PHE A 239 -9.20 -11.14 0.86
C PHE A 239 -8.98 -11.98 2.13
N LEU A 240 -8.48 -13.19 1.93
CA LEU A 240 -8.16 -14.16 2.99
C LEU A 240 -6.66 -14.12 3.26
N ASP A 241 -6.26 -13.34 4.27
CA ASP A 241 -4.87 -13.20 4.70
C ASP A 241 -4.49 -14.31 5.66
N GLU A 242 -3.25 -14.80 5.53
CA GLU A 242 -2.71 -15.98 6.23
C GLU A 242 -3.59 -17.24 6.10
N ILE A 243 -3.98 -17.59 4.86
CA ILE A 243 -4.84 -18.76 4.56
C ILE A 243 -4.27 -20.10 5.06
N GLY A 244 -2.94 -20.20 5.19
CA GLY A 244 -2.25 -21.40 5.69
C GLY A 244 -2.58 -21.74 7.14
N GLU A 245 -3.00 -20.76 7.94
CA GLU A 245 -3.35 -20.94 9.36
C GLU A 245 -4.75 -21.55 9.57
N MET A 246 -5.53 -21.74 8.51
CA MET A 246 -6.87 -22.34 8.62
C MET A 246 -6.79 -23.82 8.97
N LYS A 247 -7.67 -24.30 9.85
CA LYS A 247 -7.81 -25.74 10.10
C LYS A 247 -8.49 -26.50 8.95
N PRO A 248 -8.26 -27.81 8.79
CA PRO A 248 -8.84 -28.62 7.72
C PRO A 248 -10.37 -28.55 7.60
N SER A 249 -11.08 -28.37 8.72
CA SER A 249 -12.55 -28.23 8.75
C SER A 249 -13.02 -26.96 8.03
N ILE A 250 -12.36 -25.84 8.26
CA ILE A 250 -12.66 -24.56 7.60
C ILE A 250 -12.20 -24.60 6.15
N GLN A 251 -11.03 -25.20 5.87
CA GLN A 251 -10.52 -25.39 4.51
C GLN A 251 -11.54 -26.13 3.62
N ALA A 252 -12.22 -27.17 4.14
CA ALA A 252 -13.26 -27.89 3.41
C ALA A 252 -14.44 -26.97 3.00
N LYS A 253 -14.83 -26.04 3.87
CA LYS A 253 -15.90 -25.07 3.58
C LYS A 253 -15.46 -24.00 2.59
N ILE A 254 -14.22 -23.54 2.66
CA ILE A 254 -13.64 -22.62 1.67
C ILE A 254 -13.59 -23.28 0.29
N LEU A 255 -13.20 -24.56 0.22
CA LEU A 255 -13.21 -25.32 -1.03
C LEU A 255 -14.62 -25.36 -1.65
N ARG A 256 -15.66 -25.60 -0.85
CA ARG A 256 -17.05 -25.58 -1.30
C ARG A 256 -17.44 -24.21 -1.90
N VAL A 257 -17.05 -23.11 -1.25
CA VAL A 257 -17.27 -21.76 -1.81
C VAL A 257 -16.53 -21.55 -3.13
N LEU A 258 -15.29 -22.03 -3.25
CA LEU A 258 -14.48 -21.90 -4.47
C LEU A 258 -15.00 -22.73 -5.65
N GLN A 259 -15.61 -23.88 -5.37
CA GLN A 259 -16.09 -24.82 -6.39
C GLN A 259 -17.56 -24.57 -6.75
N GLU A 260 -18.42 -24.54 -5.74
CA GLU A 260 -19.89 -24.52 -5.91
C GLU A 260 -20.47 -23.12 -5.85
N LYS A 261 -19.70 -22.11 -5.40
CA LYS A 261 -20.20 -20.76 -5.11
C LYS A 261 -21.34 -20.77 -4.09
N GLU A 262 -21.26 -21.72 -3.16
CA GLU A 262 -22.27 -21.99 -2.15
C GLU A 262 -21.65 -22.12 -0.74
N TYR A 263 -22.42 -21.74 0.28
CA TYR A 263 -22.07 -21.92 1.68
C TYR A 263 -23.31 -22.11 2.55
N GLU A 264 -23.10 -22.57 3.78
CA GLU A 264 -24.13 -22.72 4.82
C GLU A 264 -23.73 -21.92 6.05
N ARG A 265 -24.70 -21.32 6.73
CA ARG A 265 -24.45 -20.65 8.02
C ARG A 265 -24.27 -21.69 9.11
N VAL A 266 -23.49 -21.36 10.14
CA VAL A 266 -23.38 -22.23 11.32
C VAL A 266 -24.76 -22.37 11.96
N GLY A 267 -25.19 -23.61 12.19
CA GLY A 267 -26.50 -23.95 12.74
C GLY A 267 -27.64 -23.99 11.72
N SER A 268 -27.36 -23.90 10.41
CA SER A 268 -28.37 -24.03 9.35
C SER A 268 -27.90 -25.00 8.26
N ASN A 269 -28.85 -25.75 7.70
CA ASN A 269 -28.63 -26.59 6.52
C ASN A 269 -29.12 -25.89 5.23
N GLU A 270 -29.50 -24.62 5.31
CA GLU A 270 -29.90 -23.83 4.15
C GLU A 270 -28.66 -23.41 3.35
N THR A 271 -28.51 -23.99 2.17
CA THR A 271 -27.44 -23.63 1.23
C THR A 271 -27.73 -22.27 0.57
N LYS A 272 -26.74 -21.37 0.59
CA LYS A 272 -26.83 -20.02 0.01
C LYS A 272 -25.77 -19.83 -1.06
N LYS A 273 -26.16 -19.20 -2.17
CA LYS A 273 -25.25 -18.85 -3.27
C LYS A 273 -24.57 -17.50 -3.02
N VAL A 274 -23.29 -17.41 -3.39
CA VAL A 274 -22.48 -16.20 -3.29
C VAL A 274 -21.60 -16.03 -4.53
N ASP A 275 -21.68 -14.86 -5.16
CA ASP A 275 -20.73 -14.47 -6.19
C ASP A 275 -19.63 -13.63 -5.56
N VAL A 276 -18.52 -14.25 -5.18
CA VAL A 276 -17.36 -13.54 -4.64
C VAL A 276 -16.10 -13.91 -5.39
N ARG A 277 -15.24 -12.92 -5.62
CA ARG A 277 -13.86 -13.12 -6.05
C ARG A 277 -12.99 -13.36 -4.81
N ILE A 278 -12.23 -14.45 -4.80
CA ILE A 278 -11.34 -14.79 -3.68
C ILE A 278 -9.90 -14.40 -4.06
N VAL A 279 -9.26 -13.64 -3.18
CA VAL A 279 -7.82 -13.40 -3.19
C VAL A 279 -7.28 -13.92 -1.86
N ALA A 280 -6.28 -14.79 -1.90
CA ALA A 280 -5.69 -15.37 -0.70
C ALA A 280 -4.24 -14.92 -0.54
N ALA A 281 -3.76 -14.78 0.68
CA ALA A 281 -2.35 -14.55 0.97
C ALA A 281 -1.83 -15.49 2.05
N THR A 282 -0.54 -15.79 1.99
CA THR A 282 0.15 -16.60 3.01
C THR A 282 1.63 -16.25 3.06
N ASN A 283 2.22 -16.35 4.26
CA ASN A 283 3.66 -16.34 4.45
C ASN A 283 4.29 -17.76 4.51
N GLN A 284 3.45 -18.81 4.57
CA GLN A 284 3.88 -20.20 4.65
C GLN A 284 4.07 -20.83 3.27
N ASP A 285 4.87 -21.89 3.21
CA ASP A 285 4.95 -22.75 2.03
C ASP A 285 3.79 -23.76 2.03
N LEU A 286 2.71 -23.43 1.30
CA LEU A 286 1.54 -24.29 1.24
C LEU A 286 1.81 -25.69 0.66
N ARG A 287 2.86 -25.87 -0.16
CA ARG A 287 3.20 -27.22 -0.66
C ARG A 287 3.71 -28.08 0.49
N LYS A 288 4.58 -27.52 1.32
CA LYS A 288 5.06 -28.17 2.54
C LYS A 288 3.90 -28.43 3.52
N GLU A 289 2.98 -27.48 3.68
CA GLU A 289 1.80 -27.68 4.53
C GLU A 289 0.88 -28.80 4.03
N VAL A 290 0.81 -29.02 2.71
CA VAL A 290 0.10 -30.16 2.10
C VAL A 290 0.82 -31.47 2.39
N GLU A 291 2.14 -31.53 2.19
CA GLU A 291 2.95 -32.72 2.49
C GLU A 291 2.85 -33.13 3.97
N GLU A 292 2.75 -32.15 4.87
CA GLU A 292 2.62 -32.37 6.31
C GLU A 292 1.16 -32.56 6.77
N GLY A 293 0.19 -32.62 5.84
CA GLY A 293 -1.21 -32.92 6.10
C GLY A 293 -2.00 -31.81 6.83
N ARG A 294 -1.42 -30.62 6.95
CA ARG A 294 -2.06 -29.46 7.60
C ARG A 294 -2.90 -28.64 6.63
N PHE A 295 -2.58 -28.70 5.34
CA PHE A 295 -3.34 -28.05 4.28
C PHE A 295 -3.87 -29.07 3.28
N ARG A 296 -5.12 -28.92 2.84
CA ARG A 296 -5.72 -29.85 1.89
C ARG A 296 -5.18 -29.60 0.49
N GLU A 297 -4.78 -30.69 -0.16
CA GLU A 297 -4.26 -30.68 -1.53
C GLU A 297 -5.28 -30.12 -2.54
N ASP A 298 -6.55 -30.51 -2.43
CA ASP A 298 -7.63 -30.04 -3.31
C ASP A 298 -7.87 -28.52 -3.23
N LEU A 299 -7.82 -27.96 -2.01
CA LEU A 299 -7.89 -26.53 -1.78
C LEU A 299 -6.67 -25.81 -2.34
N PHE A 300 -5.46 -26.37 -2.15
CA PHE A 300 -4.24 -25.78 -2.68
C PHE A 300 -4.32 -25.60 -4.19
N TYR A 301 -4.69 -26.63 -4.95
CA TYR A 301 -4.83 -26.52 -6.40
C TYR A 301 -5.91 -25.52 -6.83
N ARG A 302 -7.00 -25.38 -6.06
CA ARG A 302 -8.07 -24.44 -6.38
C ARG A 302 -7.73 -22.98 -6.06
N LEU A 303 -6.84 -22.76 -5.09
CA LEU A 303 -6.29 -21.44 -4.77
C LEU A 303 -5.15 -21.04 -5.74
N ASN A 304 -4.29 -22.00 -6.08
CA ASN A 304 -3.08 -21.79 -6.85
C ASN A 304 -3.32 -21.75 -8.37
N VAL A 305 -4.34 -21.02 -8.82
CA VAL A 305 -4.63 -20.82 -10.25
C VAL A 305 -3.73 -19.75 -10.84
N VAL A 306 -3.61 -18.60 -10.15
CA VAL A 306 -2.58 -17.60 -10.40
C VAL A 306 -1.86 -17.33 -9.10
N SER A 307 -0.53 -17.49 -9.09
CA SER A 307 0.32 -17.18 -7.94
C SER A 307 1.15 -15.92 -8.20
N ILE A 308 1.20 -15.04 -7.20
CA ILE A 308 2.05 -13.85 -7.17
C ILE A 308 2.99 -13.97 -5.97
N PHE A 309 4.29 -14.06 -6.23
CA PHE A 309 5.30 -14.02 -5.18
C PHE A 309 5.78 -12.59 -4.97
N VAL A 310 5.55 -12.03 -3.78
CA VAL A 310 6.01 -10.70 -3.39
C VAL A 310 7.41 -10.81 -2.78
N PRO A 311 8.45 -10.27 -3.43
CA PRO A 311 9.82 -10.43 -2.97
C PRO A 311 10.05 -9.72 -1.63
N PRO A 312 10.93 -10.28 -0.78
CA PRO A 312 11.36 -9.60 0.43
C PRO A 312 12.12 -8.30 0.09
N LEU A 313 12.14 -7.35 1.00
CA LEU A 313 12.70 -6.01 0.76
C LEU A 313 14.20 -6.07 0.43
N ARG A 314 14.94 -7.01 1.02
CA ARG A 314 16.36 -7.29 0.70
C ARG A 314 16.62 -7.68 -0.76
N GLU A 315 15.59 -8.11 -1.48
CA GLU A 315 15.67 -8.49 -2.89
C GLU A 315 15.24 -7.38 -3.85
N ARG A 316 14.83 -6.23 -3.32
CA ARG A 316 14.39 -5.03 -4.05
C ARG A 316 14.83 -3.76 -3.33
N THR A 317 16.12 -3.70 -2.98
CA THR A 317 16.71 -2.58 -2.22
C THR A 317 16.68 -1.25 -2.99
N GLU A 318 16.53 -1.30 -4.31
CA GLU A 318 16.32 -0.14 -5.19
C GLU A 318 15.00 0.60 -4.89
N ASP A 319 14.00 -0.10 -4.33
CA ASP A 319 12.69 0.50 -3.99
C ASP A 319 12.73 1.25 -2.64
N ILE A 320 13.76 1.03 -1.82
CA ILE A 320 13.86 1.57 -0.45
C ILE A 320 13.80 3.11 -0.41
N PRO A 321 14.52 3.87 -1.27
CA PRO A 321 14.47 5.33 -1.24
C PRO A 321 13.07 5.90 -1.49
N GLU A 322 12.34 5.36 -2.46
CA GLU A 322 10.97 5.80 -2.79
C GLU A 322 9.98 5.42 -1.67
N LEU A 323 10.14 4.23 -1.09
CA LEU A 323 9.37 3.81 0.09
C LEU A 323 9.61 4.77 1.26
N ILE A 324 10.86 5.08 1.58
CA ILE A 324 11.22 6.02 2.66
C ILE A 324 10.57 7.38 2.43
N ALA A 325 10.70 7.94 1.22
CA ALA A 325 10.12 9.24 0.88
C ALA A 325 8.60 9.27 1.13
N SER A 326 7.88 8.25 0.65
CA SER A 326 6.44 8.14 0.88
C SER A 326 6.07 7.97 2.35
N ILE A 327 6.84 7.17 3.10
CA ILE A 327 6.59 6.94 4.54
C ILE A 327 6.86 8.22 5.35
N ILE A 328 7.90 8.99 5.03
CA ILE A 328 8.21 10.25 5.69
C ILE A 328 7.12 11.27 5.44
N GLU A 329 6.64 11.43 4.21
CA GLU A 329 5.54 12.33 3.88
C GLU A 329 4.30 12.01 4.71
N LYS A 330 3.92 10.72 4.79
CA LYS A 330 2.80 10.26 5.62
C LYS A 330 3.03 10.53 7.10
N SER A 331 4.23 10.26 7.60
CA SER A 331 4.60 10.46 9.00
C SER A 331 4.61 11.94 9.39
N ASN A 332 5.03 12.83 8.50
CA ASN A 332 4.97 14.28 8.70
C ASN A 332 3.53 14.74 8.90
N ASN A 333 2.61 14.29 8.05
CA ASN A 333 1.18 14.63 8.16
C ASN A 333 0.58 14.10 9.47
N LYS A 334 0.95 12.87 9.87
CA LYS A 334 0.47 12.24 11.10
C LYS A 334 0.99 12.92 12.37
N TRP A 335 2.26 13.30 12.40
CA TRP A 335 2.94 13.83 13.59
C TRP A 335 3.12 15.36 13.58
N ASN A 336 2.56 16.05 12.57
CA ASN A 336 2.73 17.48 12.33
C ASN A 336 4.22 17.90 12.33
N LYS A 337 5.05 17.11 11.64
CA LYS A 337 6.49 17.34 11.44
C LYS A 337 6.77 17.88 10.03
N LYS A 338 7.99 18.39 9.81
CA LYS A 338 8.43 18.96 8.52
C LYS A 338 9.77 18.36 8.07
N VAL A 339 9.92 17.04 8.20
CA VAL A 339 11.11 16.34 7.70
C VAL A 339 11.09 16.35 6.17
N GLN A 340 12.08 16.96 5.54
CA GLN A 340 12.19 17.11 4.10
C GLN A 340 12.91 15.93 3.44
N GLY A 341 13.70 15.15 4.18
CA GLY A 341 14.39 13.99 3.61
C GLY A 341 15.35 13.27 4.55
N VAL A 342 16.11 12.35 3.97
CA VAL A 342 17.14 11.53 4.61
C VAL A 342 18.46 11.75 3.88
N THR A 343 19.58 11.84 4.59
CA THR A 343 20.89 11.97 3.95
C THR A 343 21.23 10.74 3.11
N GLN A 344 22.03 10.94 2.05
CA GLN A 344 22.43 9.84 1.17
C GLN A 344 23.20 8.73 1.92
N GLU A 345 24.00 9.09 2.92
CA GLU A 345 24.73 8.13 3.76
C GLU A 345 23.78 7.27 4.60
N ALA A 346 22.72 7.88 5.16
CA ALA A 346 21.70 7.15 5.91
C ALA A 346 20.88 6.23 4.97
N ILE A 347 20.54 6.69 3.76
CA ILE A 347 19.88 5.85 2.74
C ILE A 347 20.75 4.64 2.40
N GLN A 348 22.05 4.81 2.18
CA GLN A 348 22.96 3.69 1.88
C GLN A 348 23.02 2.66 3.03
N LYS A 349 22.97 3.11 4.29
CA LYS A 349 22.89 2.22 5.46
C LYS A 349 21.57 1.46 5.50
N LEU A 350 20.45 2.15 5.26
CA LEU A 350 19.12 1.55 5.18
C LEU A 350 19.02 0.54 4.03
N GLN A 351 19.65 0.79 2.88
CA GLN A 351 19.69 -0.15 1.76
C GLN A 351 20.52 -1.42 2.01
N LYS A 352 21.51 -1.35 2.91
CA LYS A 352 22.36 -2.50 3.28
C LYS A 352 21.73 -3.39 4.36
N TYR A 353 20.74 -2.89 5.10
CA TYR A 353 20.07 -3.66 6.13
C TYR A 353 19.19 -4.76 5.51
N ARG A 354 19.08 -5.91 6.20
CA ARG A 354 18.36 -7.09 5.68
C ARG A 354 16.84 -6.98 5.73
N TRP A 355 16.29 -6.11 6.57
CA TRP A 355 14.85 -5.91 6.75
C TRP A 355 14.08 -7.22 6.99
N PRO A 356 14.34 -7.97 8.08
CA PRO A 356 13.61 -9.19 8.41
C PRO A 356 12.09 -8.97 8.55
N GLY A 357 11.64 -7.78 8.96
CA GLY A 357 10.23 -7.39 8.97
C GLY A 357 9.77 -6.65 7.71
N ASN A 358 10.59 -6.64 6.66
CA ASN A 358 10.31 -6.08 5.35
C ASN A 358 9.81 -4.62 5.41
N VAL A 359 8.81 -4.26 4.60
CA VAL A 359 8.27 -2.89 4.51
C VAL A 359 7.60 -2.46 5.81
N ARG A 360 7.04 -3.40 6.58
CA ARG A 360 6.43 -3.10 7.89
C ARG A 360 7.48 -2.62 8.89
N GLU A 361 8.64 -3.25 8.93
CA GLU A 361 9.77 -2.80 9.76
C GLU A 361 10.32 -1.46 9.27
N LEU A 362 10.52 -1.30 7.95
CA LEU A 362 10.94 -0.03 7.36
C LEU A 362 10.00 1.11 7.75
N GLN A 363 8.69 0.87 7.70
CA GLN A 363 7.67 1.84 8.09
C GLN A 363 7.82 2.25 9.55
N ASN A 364 7.93 1.28 10.47
CA ASN A 364 8.09 1.56 11.90
C ASN A 364 9.37 2.35 12.19
N VAL A 365 10.48 1.99 11.51
CA VAL A 365 11.76 2.69 11.65
C VAL A 365 11.65 4.13 11.15
N CYS A 366 11.10 4.35 9.96
CA CYS A 366 10.93 5.69 9.40
C CYS A 366 9.99 6.57 10.24
N GLU A 367 8.86 6.01 10.70
CA GLU A 367 7.93 6.72 11.56
C GLU A 367 8.60 7.15 12.87
N ARG A 368 9.39 6.26 13.48
CA ARG A 368 10.17 6.58 14.68
C ARG A 368 11.21 7.68 14.40
N MET A 369 11.94 7.63 13.30
CA MET A 369 12.91 8.67 12.94
C MET A 369 12.23 10.03 12.77
N VAL A 370 11.08 10.09 12.09
CA VAL A 370 10.31 11.34 11.93
C VAL A 370 9.81 11.86 13.28
N LEU A 371 9.28 11.00 14.14
CA LEU A 371 8.80 11.38 15.47
C LEU A 371 9.92 11.97 16.34
N MET A 372 11.08 11.31 16.36
CA MET A 372 12.25 11.69 17.18
C MET A 372 13.09 12.81 16.55
N SER A 373 12.90 13.12 15.27
CA SER A 373 13.64 14.17 14.59
C SER A 373 13.45 15.55 15.23
N THR A 374 14.57 16.25 15.41
CA THR A 374 14.64 17.65 15.86
C THR A 374 14.85 18.61 14.68
N GLY A 375 15.45 18.12 13.59
CA GLY A 375 15.70 18.87 12.36
C GLY A 375 14.77 18.49 11.19
N GLN A 376 15.02 19.10 10.03
CA GLN A 376 14.30 18.81 8.79
C GLN A 376 14.93 17.68 7.96
N VAL A 377 16.11 17.17 8.35
CA VAL A 377 16.81 16.12 7.61
C VAL A 377 17.23 15.04 8.60
N ILE A 378 16.90 13.78 8.28
CA ILE A 378 17.32 12.60 9.05
C ILE A 378 18.75 12.24 8.63
N THR A 379 19.66 12.17 9.59
CA THR A 379 21.07 11.82 9.38
C THR A 379 21.36 10.38 9.80
N VAL A 380 22.63 9.96 9.68
CA VAL A 380 23.07 8.63 10.14
C VAL A 380 22.88 8.49 11.66
N GLU A 381 23.04 9.57 12.41
CA GLU A 381 22.92 9.58 13.88
C GLU A 381 21.50 9.29 14.38
N ASP A 382 20.50 9.56 13.54
CA ASP A 382 19.09 9.29 13.82
C ASP A 382 18.69 7.82 13.55
N LEU A 383 19.57 7.03 12.91
CA LEU A 383 19.28 5.64 12.60
C LEU A 383 19.31 4.77 13.86
N PRO A 384 18.39 3.78 13.98
CA PRO A 384 18.46 2.78 15.04
C PRO A 384 19.81 2.04 15.12
N PHE A 385 20.25 1.74 16.34
CA PHE A 385 21.54 1.09 16.60
C PHE A 385 21.74 -0.24 15.85
N ASN A 386 20.68 -1.04 15.70
CA ASN A 386 20.70 -2.31 14.97
C ASN A 386 20.94 -2.13 13.46
N ILE A 387 20.58 -0.97 12.89
CA ILE A 387 20.83 -0.64 11.48
C ILE A 387 22.25 -0.08 11.31
N LEU A 388 22.72 0.71 12.28
CA LEU A 388 24.05 1.33 12.25
C LEU A 388 25.20 0.32 12.25
N ASN A 389 25.09 -0.68 13.12
CA ASN A 389 26.16 -1.67 13.36
C ASN A 389 26.01 -2.95 12.54
N GLY A 390 24.99 -3.02 11.67
CA GLY A 390 24.51 -4.27 11.11
C GLY A 390 24.00 -5.19 12.21
N GLU A 391 23.40 -6.32 11.83
CA GLU A 391 23.18 -7.41 12.78
C GLU A 391 24.55 -7.99 13.20
N LYS A 392 25.29 -7.30 14.07
CA LYS A 392 26.11 -7.99 15.08
C LYS A 392 25.18 -8.47 16.18
N GLY A 393 24.18 -9.26 15.80
CA GLY A 393 23.61 -10.23 16.71
C GLY A 393 24.72 -11.24 17.00
N ILE A 394 24.75 -11.77 18.21
CA ILE A 394 25.56 -12.96 18.51
C ILE A 394 25.07 -14.04 17.54
N ASP A 395 25.91 -14.46 16.61
CA ASP A 395 25.59 -15.52 15.66
C ASP A 395 25.52 -16.84 16.41
N PHE A 396 24.37 -17.16 17.01
CA PHE A 396 24.13 -18.44 17.65
C PHE A 396 24.35 -19.62 16.67
N GLY A 397 24.19 -19.40 15.36
CA GLY A 397 24.46 -20.38 14.31
C GLY A 397 25.92 -20.81 14.25
N ALA A 398 26.85 -19.87 14.39
CA ALA A 398 28.30 -20.15 14.50
C ALA A 398 28.66 -20.99 15.72
N TYR A 399 27.83 -20.97 16.76
CA TYR A 399 28.06 -21.70 18.02
C TYR A 399 27.34 -23.06 18.10
N THR A 400 26.28 -23.27 17.31
CA THR A 400 25.43 -24.47 17.39
C THR A 400 26.01 -25.76 16.78
N GLY A 401 27.23 -25.74 16.23
CA GLY A 401 27.83 -26.93 15.60
C GLY A 401 28.85 -27.71 16.45
N HIS A 402 29.61 -27.04 17.32
CA HIS A 402 30.85 -27.64 17.86
C HIS A 402 31.23 -27.26 19.31
N LYS A 403 30.43 -26.45 20.02
CA LYS A 403 30.74 -26.06 21.41
C LYS A 403 29.54 -26.30 22.33
N SER A 404 29.82 -26.76 23.55
CA SER A 404 28.79 -26.86 24.60
C SER A 404 28.36 -25.46 25.04
N LEU A 405 27.15 -25.33 25.61
CA LEU A 405 26.64 -24.07 26.17
C LEU A 405 27.66 -23.37 27.09
N LYS A 406 28.42 -24.16 27.85
CA LYS A 406 29.49 -23.67 28.71
C LYS A 406 30.63 -22.99 27.92
N GLY A 407 31.08 -23.59 26.82
CA GLY A 407 32.13 -23.02 25.97
C GLY A 407 31.69 -21.76 25.22
N ILE A 408 30.40 -21.66 24.86
CA ILE A 408 29.83 -20.47 24.23
C ILE A 408 29.80 -19.30 25.22
N LEU A 409 29.38 -19.56 26.45
CA LEU A 409 29.38 -18.55 27.51
C LEU A 409 30.79 -18.09 27.86
N GLU A 410 31.78 -19.00 27.87
CA GLU A 410 33.19 -18.67 28.08
C GLU A 410 33.75 -17.79 26.94
N ASP A 411 33.44 -18.08 25.68
CA ASP A 411 33.88 -17.26 24.52
C ASP A 411 33.31 -15.83 24.58
N VAL A 412 32.02 -15.70 24.91
CA VAL A 412 31.35 -14.39 25.02
C VAL A 412 31.90 -13.61 26.21
N GLU A 413 32.10 -14.27 27.35
CA GLU A 413 32.71 -13.69 28.54
C GLU A 413 34.14 -13.20 28.26
N GLN A 414 34.94 -14.00 27.55
CA GLN A 414 36.29 -13.63 27.13
C GLN A 414 36.31 -12.35 26.29
N GLN A 415 35.45 -12.25 25.27
CA GLN A 415 35.38 -11.08 24.39
C GLN A 415 34.96 -9.80 25.14
N ILE A 416 33.97 -9.90 26.04
CA ILE A 416 33.50 -8.76 26.83
C ILE A 416 34.60 -8.24 27.75
N ILE A 417 35.33 -9.15 28.44
CA ILE A 417 36.41 -8.78 29.34
C ILE A 417 37.57 -8.14 28.57
N LEU A 418 37.97 -8.70 27.43
CA LEU A 418 39.06 -8.15 26.61
C LEU A 418 38.73 -6.75 26.11
N LYS A 419 37.54 -6.55 25.55
CA LYS A 419 37.10 -5.24 25.05
C LYS A 419 37.06 -4.18 26.16
N ALA A 420 36.56 -4.55 27.34
CA ALA A 420 36.52 -3.64 28.47
C ALA A 420 37.91 -3.32 29.02
N LEU A 421 38.87 -4.25 28.95
CA LEU A 421 40.27 -3.99 29.29
C LEU A 421 40.90 -3.00 28.29
N GLU A 422 40.71 -3.21 26.98
CA GLU A 422 41.22 -2.31 25.93
C GLU A 422 40.63 -0.88 26.06
N GLU A 423 39.32 -0.75 26.25
CA GLU A 423 38.63 0.54 26.42
C GLU A 423 39.11 1.33 27.64
N ASN A 424 39.58 0.63 28.68
CA ASN A 424 40.09 1.23 29.92
C ASN A 424 41.62 1.27 29.99
N ASN A 425 42.32 1.10 28.86
CA ASN A 425 43.79 1.05 28.80
C ASN A 425 44.39 0.08 29.84
N TRP A 426 43.81 -1.12 29.94
CA TRP A 426 44.20 -2.18 30.87
C TRP A 426 44.11 -1.82 32.36
N ASN A 427 43.41 -0.74 32.71
CA ASN A 427 43.16 -0.39 34.11
C ASN A 427 42.12 -1.32 34.74
N ARG A 428 42.62 -2.37 35.41
CA ARG A 428 41.83 -3.44 36.04
C ARG A 428 40.82 -2.95 37.08
N THR A 429 41.02 -1.77 37.67
CA THR A 429 40.10 -1.20 38.66
C THR A 429 38.84 -0.65 38.02
N ILE A 430 39.06 0.16 36.98
CA ILE A 430 37.99 0.83 36.26
C ILE A 430 37.21 -0.23 35.47
N THR A 431 37.93 -1.18 34.88
CA THR A 431 37.35 -2.33 34.16
C THR A 431 36.47 -3.18 35.08
N ALA A 432 36.94 -3.54 36.29
CA ALA A 432 36.16 -4.33 37.23
C ALA A 432 34.87 -3.61 37.67
N ASN A 433 34.97 -2.30 37.93
CA ASN A 433 33.81 -1.47 38.27
C ASN A 433 32.83 -1.31 37.09
N GLN A 434 33.32 -1.14 35.86
CA GLN A 434 32.48 -1.04 34.67
C GLN A 434 31.72 -2.34 34.39
N LEU A 435 32.36 -3.48 34.61
CA LEU A 435 31.78 -4.81 34.39
C LEU A 435 30.96 -5.32 35.59
N ASP A 436 30.86 -4.55 36.66
CA ASP A 436 30.18 -4.91 37.92
C ASP A 436 30.64 -6.25 38.52
N ILE A 437 31.95 -6.50 38.47
CA ILE A 437 32.58 -7.70 39.06
C ILE A 437 33.68 -7.31 40.03
N SER A 438 34.00 -8.21 40.97
CA SER A 438 35.10 -7.97 41.88
C SER A 438 36.45 -7.93 41.14
N ARG A 439 37.39 -7.08 41.57
CA ARG A 439 38.77 -7.07 41.05
C ARG A 439 39.43 -8.45 41.10
N ARG A 440 39.10 -9.26 42.10
CA ARG A 440 39.60 -10.64 42.23
C ARG A 440 39.06 -11.54 41.11
N THR A 441 37.76 -11.46 40.84
CA THR A 441 37.11 -12.20 39.76
C THR A 441 37.68 -11.81 38.41
N LEU A 442 37.88 -10.51 38.15
CA LEU A 442 38.52 -10.03 36.92
C LEU A 442 39.95 -10.57 36.78
N TYR A 443 40.75 -10.57 37.85
CA TYR A 443 42.11 -11.10 37.83
C TYR A 443 42.17 -12.61 37.55
N GLU A 444 41.27 -13.38 38.17
CA GLU A 444 41.16 -14.83 37.93
C GLU A 444 40.77 -15.11 36.46
N LYS A 445 39.86 -14.31 35.88
CA LYS A 445 39.43 -14.41 34.48
C LYS A 445 40.53 -14.02 33.49
N ILE A 446 41.28 -12.95 33.75
CA ILE A 446 42.45 -12.54 32.94
C ILE A 446 43.47 -13.68 32.86
N LYS A 447 43.74 -14.33 34.01
CA LYS A 447 44.68 -15.46 34.07
C LYS A 447 44.12 -16.71 33.41
N GLN A 448 42.82 -16.98 33.57
CA GLN A 448 42.13 -18.11 32.95
C GLN A 448 42.14 -18.02 31.42
N PHE A 449 41.93 -16.82 30.87
CA PHE A 449 41.86 -16.57 29.43
C PHE A 449 43.20 -16.22 28.78
N GLY A 450 44.28 -16.11 29.57
CA GLY A 450 45.63 -15.86 29.06
C GLY A 450 45.83 -14.49 28.44
N PHE A 451 45.17 -13.45 28.97
CA PHE A 451 45.36 -12.09 28.47
C PHE A 451 46.69 -11.51 28.99
N GLU A 452 47.52 -11.05 28.06
CA GLU A 452 48.77 -10.32 28.31
C GLU A 452 48.65 -8.91 27.74
N GLU A 453 49.31 -7.95 28.39
CA GLU A 453 49.27 -6.51 28.08
C GLU A 453 50.06 -6.14 26.82
#